data_AF-A0A6I3SG42-F1
#
_entry.id   AF-A0A6I3SG42-F1
#
_cell.length_a   1.000
_cell.length_b   1.000
_cell.length_c   1.000
_cell.angle_alpha   90.00
_cell.angle_beta   90.00
_cell.angle_gamma   90.00
#
_symmetry.space_group_name_H-M   'P 1'
#
loop_
_entity.id
_entity.type
_entity.pdbx_description
1 polymer ?
#
loop_
_entity_poly.entity_id
_entity_poly.type
_entity_poly.pdbx_seq_one_letter_code
_entity_poly.pdbx_strand_id
1 'polypeptide(L)'
;MAVAEQALTQMQDFQLLQKQLEAVKKQNIAVLGDGQVFVKRTANGMIRSVKGSVTLSEQSGDIAYIYPKTMTTSKGFNKANQIAGLSIITPEKLQLPNGDIVVNPFPMVEPRSGSIGKVWVKKMAIGYSPTGVLVVTSATLLYDVRMYFVQDVLKKVGKVAAAGTLTMEFGLNIVKETEYGIFVDSGDPKRPQAFIRIDDSGLGILIELSHPDIIKAVETYVQKKLFAERNAQSIAERLVMSKHPALSNIAYVEATGPDKAKVAKVPVVGFVHDFNQDQLLDIAKQAEQGGEIVVNGQKAQVIDAGVIEASAEEMMAERDDEEVVHEAQVVDATVTPVPDAQPVKPVTQFSTGGGLW
;
A
#
# COMPACT_ATOMS: atom_id res chain seq x y z
N MET A 1 0.41 62.79 -6.26
CA MET A 1 -0.33 61.95 -5.30
C MET A 1 0.07 60.48 -5.38
N ALA A 2 0.10 59.84 -6.55
CA ALA A 2 0.50 58.42 -6.69
C ALA A 2 1.89 58.04 -6.11
N VAL A 3 2.89 58.93 -6.17
CA VAL A 3 4.25 58.67 -5.64
C VAL A 3 4.29 58.64 -4.11
N ALA A 4 3.46 59.45 -3.44
CA ALA A 4 3.39 59.48 -1.97
C ALA A 4 2.68 58.25 -1.42
N GLU A 5 1.71 57.71 -2.16
CA GLU A 5 0.98 56.50 -1.82
C GLU A 5 1.87 55.25 -1.91
N GLN A 6 2.73 55.16 -2.94
CA GLN A 6 3.74 54.10 -3.08
C GLN A 6 4.80 54.14 -1.98
N ALA A 7 5.25 55.32 -1.56
CA ALA A 7 6.24 55.44 -0.47
C ALA A 7 5.66 55.00 0.89
N LEU A 8 4.37 55.27 1.13
CA LEU A 8 3.69 54.89 2.36
C LEU A 8 3.51 53.36 2.46
N THR A 9 3.19 52.70 1.34
CA THR A 9 3.07 51.22 1.27
C THR A 9 4.43 50.54 1.51
N GLN A 10 5.50 51.04 0.90
CA GLN A 10 6.85 50.51 1.10
C GLN A 10 7.32 50.63 2.56
N MET A 11 7.00 51.73 3.25
CA MET A 11 7.32 51.88 4.67
C MET A 11 6.57 50.88 5.56
N GLN A 12 5.29 50.63 5.26
CA GLN A 12 4.47 49.66 6.00
C GLN A 12 4.99 48.23 5.80
N ASP A 13 5.34 47.86 4.57
CA ASP A 13 5.93 46.56 4.25
C ASP A 13 7.26 46.34 4.97
N PHE A 14 8.11 47.38 5.04
CA PHE A 14 9.38 47.33 5.75
C PHE A 14 9.21 47.14 7.27
N GLN A 15 8.24 47.83 7.88
CA GLN A 15 7.92 47.65 9.30
C GLN A 15 7.37 46.25 9.60
N LEU A 16 6.55 45.70 8.71
CA LEU A 16 6.04 44.32 8.82
C LEU A 16 7.19 43.30 8.74
N LEU A 17 8.10 43.47 7.78
CA LEU A 17 9.30 42.65 7.62
C LEU A 17 10.20 42.69 8.86
N GLN A 18 10.44 43.87 9.43
CA GLN A 18 11.23 43.98 10.68
C GLN A 18 10.56 43.24 11.84
N LYS A 19 9.24 43.39 12.02
CA LYS A 19 8.50 42.71 13.08
C LYS A 19 8.50 41.18 12.90
N GLN A 20 8.40 40.70 11.66
CA GLN A 20 8.53 39.28 11.34
C GLN A 20 9.95 38.76 11.63
N LEU A 21 10.99 39.52 11.23
CA LEU A 21 12.39 39.15 11.46
C LEU A 21 12.72 39.08 12.97
N GLU A 22 12.22 40.03 13.77
CA GLU A 22 12.38 39.98 15.23
C GLU A 22 11.66 38.80 15.87
N ALA A 23 10.45 38.46 15.40
CA ALA A 23 9.73 37.28 15.86
C ALA A 23 10.49 35.99 15.54
N VAL A 24 11.06 35.89 14.34
CA VAL A 24 11.90 34.75 13.90
C VAL A 24 13.18 34.65 14.74
N LYS A 25 13.86 35.78 15.00
CA LYS A 25 15.05 35.82 15.88
C LYS A 25 14.72 35.38 17.30
N LYS A 26 13.58 35.81 17.86
CA LYS A 26 13.11 35.39 19.20
C LYS A 26 12.80 33.90 19.29
N GLN A 27 12.44 33.27 18.17
CA GLN A 27 12.12 31.84 18.11
C GLN A 27 13.33 30.92 17.90
N ASN A 28 14.57 31.46 17.88
CA ASN A 28 15.80 30.68 17.64
C ASN A 28 15.69 29.76 16.39
N ILE A 29 15.08 30.28 15.32
CA ILE A 29 14.92 29.53 14.07
C ILE A 29 16.23 29.63 13.28
N ALA A 30 16.82 28.48 12.95
CA ALA A 30 17.88 28.41 11.96
C ALA A 30 17.26 28.05 10.61
N VAL A 31 17.49 28.89 9.60
CA VAL A 31 17.11 28.61 8.21
C VAL A 31 18.28 27.89 7.55
N LEU A 32 18.06 26.66 7.08
CA LEU A 32 19.07 25.85 6.39
C LEU A 32 18.55 25.53 4.99
N GLY A 33 18.86 26.41 4.02
CA GLY A 33 18.35 26.28 2.65
C GLY A 33 16.83 26.39 2.58
N ASP A 34 16.18 25.43 1.92
CA ASP A 34 14.70 25.37 1.75
C ASP A 34 13.96 24.87 3.01
N GLY A 35 14.69 24.47 4.06
CA GLY A 35 14.14 23.92 5.31
C GLY A 35 14.18 24.88 6.49
N GLN A 36 13.22 24.71 7.43
CA GLN A 36 13.20 25.42 8.71
C GLN A 36 13.50 24.44 9.84
N VAL A 37 14.50 24.76 10.67
CA VAL A 37 14.82 23.99 11.88
C VAL A 37 14.44 24.82 13.10
N PHE A 38 13.59 24.27 13.96
CA PHE A 38 13.24 24.90 15.24
C PHE A 38 13.92 24.12 16.36
N VAL A 39 14.68 24.81 17.20
CA VAL A 39 15.40 24.19 18.32
C VAL A 39 14.71 24.57 19.62
N LYS A 40 14.04 23.61 20.26
CA LYS A 40 13.55 23.75 21.64
C LYS A 40 14.51 23.06 22.59
N ARG A 41 15.25 23.83 23.37
CA ARG A 41 16.06 23.29 24.47
C ARG A 41 15.15 23.02 25.67
N THR A 42 15.10 21.77 26.11
CA THR A 42 14.40 21.37 27.34
C THR A 42 15.44 20.98 28.41
N ALA A 43 15.03 20.88 29.67
CA ALA A 43 15.92 20.45 30.76
C ALA A 43 16.52 19.04 30.54
N ASN A 44 15.85 18.22 29.72
CA ASN A 44 16.19 16.81 29.48
C ASN A 44 16.91 16.58 28.15
N GLY A 45 17.24 17.64 27.40
CA GLY A 45 17.90 17.52 26.09
C GLY A 45 17.43 18.56 25.06
N MET A 46 18.01 18.49 23.87
CA MET A 46 17.72 19.40 22.75
C MET A 46 16.78 18.73 21.76
N ILE A 47 15.52 19.16 21.73
CA ILE A 47 14.56 18.71 20.72
C ILE A 47 14.71 19.63 19.51
N ARG A 48 15.13 19.06 18.38
CA ARG A 48 15.24 19.78 17.10
C ARG A 48 14.08 19.34 16.22
N SER A 49 13.14 20.23 15.95
CA SER A 49 12.14 19.97 14.92
C SER A 49 12.70 20.36 13.56
N VAL A 50 12.46 19.50 12.58
CA VAL A 50 12.83 19.70 11.18
C VAL A 50 11.54 19.76 10.40
N LYS A 51 11.27 20.90 9.77
CA LYS A 51 10.20 21.03 8.81
C LYS A 51 10.79 21.00 7.41
N GLY A 52 10.41 19.98 6.64
CA GLY A 52 10.83 19.79 5.26
C GLY A 52 9.65 19.53 4.33
N SER A 53 9.93 19.53 3.03
CA SER A 53 8.99 19.12 2.00
C SER A 53 9.56 17.92 1.28
N VAL A 54 8.76 16.87 1.12
CA VAL A 54 9.14 15.63 0.43
C VAL A 54 8.40 15.59 -0.90
N THR A 55 9.14 15.37 -1.98
CA THR A 55 8.55 15.14 -3.29
C THR A 55 8.36 13.63 -3.47
N LEU A 56 7.11 13.18 -3.58
CA LEU A 56 6.72 11.81 -3.86
C LEU A 56 6.38 11.68 -5.35
N SER A 57 6.88 10.66 -6.03
CA SER A 57 6.60 10.41 -7.45
C SER A 57 6.08 8.99 -7.68
N GLU A 58 5.12 8.87 -8.60
CA GLU A 58 4.61 7.58 -9.07
C GLU A 58 5.67 6.78 -9.83
N GLN A 59 6.55 7.45 -10.60
CA GLN A 59 7.64 6.79 -11.33
C GLN A 59 8.68 6.15 -10.42
N SER A 60 8.91 6.74 -9.24
CA SER A 60 9.80 6.16 -8.25
C SER A 60 9.10 5.16 -7.33
N GLY A 61 7.81 4.91 -7.51
CA GLY A 61 7.01 4.03 -6.66
C GLY A 61 6.71 4.60 -5.28
N ASP A 62 6.82 5.92 -5.08
CA ASP A 62 6.52 6.55 -3.77
C ASP A 62 5.00 6.66 -3.52
N ILE A 63 4.22 6.72 -4.60
CA ILE A 63 2.76 6.83 -4.59
C ILE A 63 2.17 5.88 -5.64
N ALA A 64 0.98 5.36 -5.35
CA ALA A 64 0.20 4.53 -6.25
C ALA A 64 -1.17 5.18 -6.50
N TYR A 65 -1.56 5.32 -7.77
CA TYR A 65 -2.89 5.81 -8.13
C TYR A 65 -3.91 4.67 -8.10
N ILE A 66 -4.83 4.74 -7.13
CA ILE A 66 -5.91 3.77 -6.94
C ILE A 66 -7.21 4.56 -7.08
N TYR A 67 -7.80 4.54 -8.28
CA TYR A 67 -8.94 5.39 -8.64
C TYR A 67 -10.02 5.43 -7.55
N PRO A 68 -10.44 6.62 -7.08
CA PRO A 68 -10.07 7.97 -7.55
C PRO A 68 -8.93 8.63 -6.75
N LYS A 69 -8.26 7.92 -5.83
CA LYS A 69 -7.32 8.49 -4.87
C LYS A 69 -5.86 8.15 -5.22
N THR A 70 -4.93 8.96 -4.73
CA THR A 70 -3.50 8.63 -4.77
C THR A 70 -3.04 8.29 -3.36
N MET A 71 -2.51 7.09 -3.20
CA MET A 71 -2.07 6.56 -1.90
C MET A 71 -0.56 6.56 -1.84
N THR A 72 0.00 6.92 -0.69
CA THR A 72 1.45 6.79 -0.45
C THR A 72 1.77 5.33 -0.15
N THR A 73 2.81 4.80 -0.79
CA THR A 73 3.31 3.41 -0.64
C THR A 73 4.27 3.32 0.55
N SER A 74 4.71 2.12 0.96
CA SER A 74 5.77 1.96 1.96
C SER A 74 7.04 2.71 1.57
N LYS A 75 7.40 2.71 0.29
CA LYS A 75 8.57 3.44 -0.22
C LYS A 75 8.42 4.95 -0.02
N GLY A 76 7.24 5.49 -0.31
CA GLY A 76 6.94 6.90 -0.08
C GLY A 76 6.93 7.27 1.41
N PHE A 77 6.39 6.41 2.27
CA PHE A 77 6.44 6.60 3.72
C PHE A 77 7.87 6.52 4.25
N ASN A 78 8.69 5.58 3.79
CA ASN A 78 10.11 5.47 4.16
C ASN A 78 10.89 6.72 3.75
N LYS A 79 10.62 7.26 2.55
CA LYS A 79 11.20 8.52 2.09
C LYS A 79 10.78 9.69 2.97
N ALA A 80 9.51 9.77 3.35
CA ALA A 80 9.02 10.79 4.27
C ALA A 80 9.56 10.63 5.69
N ASN A 81 9.79 9.39 6.12
CA ASN A 81 10.29 9.07 7.44
C ASN A 81 11.75 9.52 7.66
N GLN A 82 12.52 9.72 6.59
CA GLN A 82 13.84 10.35 6.68
C GLN A 82 13.78 11.77 7.27
N ILE A 83 12.63 12.45 7.12
CA ILE A 83 12.37 13.75 7.77
C ILE A 83 11.64 13.56 9.09
N ALA A 84 10.59 12.73 9.13
CA ALA A 84 9.75 12.56 10.31
C ALA A 84 10.53 11.98 11.52
N GLY A 85 11.50 11.10 11.27
CA GLY A 85 12.35 10.51 12.29
C GLY A 85 11.62 9.50 13.18
N LEU A 86 10.62 8.78 12.65
CA LEU A 86 9.93 7.74 13.40
C LEU A 86 10.80 6.47 13.46
N SER A 87 10.88 5.90 14.66
CA SER A 87 11.51 4.60 14.88
C SER A 87 10.46 3.51 14.72
N ILE A 88 10.64 2.65 13.72
CA ILE A 88 9.75 1.52 13.46
C ILE A 88 10.31 0.27 14.15
N ILE A 89 9.51 -0.34 15.02
CA ILE A 89 9.91 -1.47 15.85
C ILE A 89 8.98 -2.64 15.59
N THR A 90 9.57 -3.83 15.56
CA THR A 90 8.84 -5.09 15.55
C THR A 90 8.93 -5.66 16.97
N PRO A 91 7.83 -5.67 17.75
CA PRO A 91 7.81 -6.34 19.04
C PRO A 91 8.21 -7.81 18.89
N GLU A 92 8.83 -8.40 19.91
CA GLU A 92 9.27 -9.81 19.88
C GLU A 92 8.07 -10.77 19.82
N LYS A 93 6.96 -10.37 20.44
CA LYS A 93 5.74 -11.17 20.57
C LYS A 93 4.53 -10.37 20.12
N LEU A 94 3.49 -11.06 19.71
CA LEU A 94 2.17 -10.48 19.48
C LEU A 94 1.11 -11.35 20.15
N GLN A 95 -0.01 -10.73 20.54
CA GLN A 95 -1.16 -11.43 21.07
C GLN A 95 -2.19 -11.63 19.96
N LEU A 96 -2.58 -12.87 19.72
CA LEU A 96 -3.61 -13.24 18.75
C LEU A 96 -5.02 -12.97 19.30
N PRO A 97 -6.07 -12.87 18.45
CA PRO A 97 -7.44 -12.64 18.91
C PRO A 97 -7.99 -13.70 19.88
N ASN A 98 -7.43 -14.91 19.85
CA ASN A 98 -7.76 -16.00 20.78
C ASN A 98 -7.07 -15.88 22.14
N GLY A 99 -6.23 -14.86 22.35
CA GLY A 99 -5.48 -14.61 23.58
C GLY A 99 -4.08 -15.19 23.60
N ASP A 100 -3.71 -16.04 22.64
CA ASP A 100 -2.40 -16.69 22.58
C ASP A 100 -1.28 -15.69 22.31
N ILE A 101 -0.14 -15.88 22.97
CA ILE A 101 1.06 -15.08 22.76
C ILE A 101 2.02 -15.86 21.87
N VAL A 102 2.32 -15.30 20.70
CA VAL A 102 3.18 -15.92 19.67
C VAL A 102 4.35 -15.01 19.31
N VAL A 103 5.37 -15.57 18.66
CA VAL A 103 6.51 -14.80 18.12
C VAL A 103 6.05 -13.92 16.95
N ASN A 104 6.68 -12.77 16.76
CA ASN A 104 6.32 -11.82 15.70
C ASN A 104 7.49 -11.66 14.71
N PRO A 105 7.27 -11.83 13.40
CA PRO A 105 6.02 -12.23 12.74
C PRO A 105 5.63 -13.69 13.02
N PHE A 106 4.33 -14.00 12.92
CA PHE A 106 3.80 -15.35 13.10
C PHE A 106 3.19 -15.89 11.78
N PRO A 107 3.98 -16.63 10.98
CA PRO A 107 3.46 -17.30 9.79
C PRO A 107 2.64 -18.54 10.17
N MET A 108 1.40 -18.59 9.69
CA MET A 108 0.54 -19.76 9.78
C MET A 108 0.75 -20.62 8.53
N VAL A 109 1.47 -21.72 8.72
CA VAL A 109 1.72 -22.71 7.67
C VAL A 109 0.48 -23.57 7.47
N GLU A 110 0.05 -23.69 6.22
CA GLU A 110 -1.02 -24.60 5.83
C GLU A 110 -0.54 -26.06 5.99
N PRO A 111 -1.22 -26.91 6.78
CA PRO A 111 -0.74 -28.24 7.11
C PRO A 111 -0.44 -29.15 5.91
N ARG A 112 -1.14 -28.94 4.78
CA ARG A 112 -1.03 -29.80 3.60
C ARG A 112 -0.03 -29.30 2.57
N SER A 113 -0.06 -28.01 2.24
CA SER A 113 0.87 -27.43 1.27
C SER A 113 2.27 -27.18 1.87
N GLY A 114 2.37 -27.14 3.21
CA GLY A 114 3.62 -26.80 3.91
C GLY A 114 4.06 -25.36 3.66
N SER A 115 3.21 -24.54 3.06
CA SER A 115 3.51 -23.16 2.68
C SER A 115 2.66 -22.17 3.49
N ILE A 116 3.08 -20.91 3.50
CA ILE A 116 2.45 -19.87 4.32
C ILE A 116 1.06 -19.53 3.76
N GLY A 117 0.01 -19.72 4.56
CA GLY A 117 -1.36 -19.34 4.19
C GLY A 117 -1.75 -17.97 4.74
N LYS A 118 -1.34 -17.68 5.98
CA LYS A 118 -1.58 -16.40 6.65
C LYS A 118 -0.35 -15.94 7.42
N VAL A 119 -0.19 -14.65 7.64
CA VAL A 119 0.87 -14.10 8.48
C VAL A 119 0.28 -13.05 9.41
N TRP A 120 0.48 -13.22 10.71
CA TRP A 120 0.24 -12.16 11.68
C TRP A 120 1.51 -11.34 11.88
N VAL A 121 1.40 -10.03 11.78
CA VAL A 121 2.52 -9.11 12.00
C VAL A 121 2.06 -7.95 12.85
N LYS A 122 2.85 -7.57 13.86
CA LYS A 122 2.64 -6.34 14.60
C LYS A 122 3.84 -5.41 14.39
N LYS A 123 3.57 -4.14 14.10
CA LYS A 123 4.59 -3.08 14.01
C LYS A 123 4.20 -1.92 14.90
N MET A 124 5.20 -1.21 15.42
CA MET A 124 5.04 -0.02 16.24
C MET A 124 5.87 1.12 15.66
N ALA A 125 5.30 2.33 15.61
CA ALA A 125 6.01 3.54 15.25
C ALA A 125 6.11 4.41 16.50
N ILE A 126 7.34 4.75 16.88
CA ILE A 126 7.65 5.60 18.03
C ILE A 126 8.29 6.88 17.51
N GLY A 127 7.73 8.02 17.87
CA GLY A 127 8.28 9.31 17.51
C GLY A 127 7.45 10.46 18.05
N TYR A 128 7.85 11.68 17.75
CA TYR A 128 7.09 12.85 18.18
C TYR A 128 6.04 13.24 17.14
N SER A 129 4.86 13.65 17.58
CA SER A 129 3.85 14.31 16.75
C SER A 129 4.35 15.68 16.29
N PRO A 130 3.73 16.32 15.28
CA PRO A 130 4.05 17.68 14.87
C PRO A 130 3.97 18.74 16.00
N THR A 131 3.24 18.44 17.08
CA THR A 131 3.13 19.30 18.27
C THR A 131 4.22 19.06 19.31
N GLY A 132 5.10 18.08 19.09
CA GLY A 132 6.21 17.72 19.97
C GLY A 132 5.82 16.81 21.13
N VAL A 133 4.70 16.09 21.04
CA VAL A 133 4.29 15.07 22.02
C VAL A 133 4.81 13.70 21.56
N LEU A 134 5.39 12.91 22.46
CA LEU A 134 5.80 11.55 22.13
C LEU A 134 4.56 10.68 21.87
N VAL A 135 4.52 10.03 20.72
CA VAL A 135 3.42 9.17 20.29
C VAL A 135 3.98 7.78 19.97
N VAL A 136 3.24 6.77 20.40
CA VAL A 136 3.46 5.37 20.05
C VAL A 136 2.22 4.91 19.29
N THR A 137 2.40 4.55 18.02
CA THR A 137 1.33 3.98 17.21
C THR A 137 1.60 2.50 17.02
N SER A 138 0.58 1.65 17.19
CA SER A 138 0.66 0.22 16.90
C SER A 138 -0.35 -0.20 15.84
N ALA A 139 0.03 -1.16 15.00
CA ALA A 139 -0.87 -1.82 14.08
C ALA A 139 -0.59 -3.33 14.08
N THR A 140 -1.64 -4.13 14.22
CA THR A 140 -1.57 -5.59 14.06
C THR A 140 -2.25 -5.95 12.76
N LEU A 141 -1.52 -6.61 11.86
CA LEU A 141 -1.96 -7.00 10.54
C LEU A 141 -2.18 -8.51 10.47
N LEU A 142 -3.32 -8.93 9.93
CA LEU A 142 -3.52 -10.27 9.39
C LEU A 142 -3.40 -10.23 7.86
N TYR A 143 -2.33 -10.81 7.35
CA TYR A 143 -2.10 -10.98 5.92
C TYR A 143 -2.63 -12.35 5.48
N ASP A 144 -3.74 -12.40 4.75
CA ASP A 144 -4.36 -13.63 4.25
C ASP A 144 -4.08 -13.79 2.75
N VAL A 145 -3.15 -14.68 2.39
CA VAL A 145 -2.70 -14.86 1.00
C VAL A 145 -3.86 -15.35 0.13
N ARG A 146 -4.74 -16.21 0.66
CA ARG A 146 -5.87 -16.77 -0.08
C ARG A 146 -6.92 -15.70 -0.38
N MET A 147 -7.22 -14.83 0.57
CA MET A 147 -8.19 -13.76 0.36
C MET A 147 -7.76 -12.84 -0.81
N TYR A 148 -6.46 -12.56 -0.95
CA TYR A 148 -5.96 -11.79 -2.09
C TYR A 148 -6.11 -12.50 -3.42
N PHE A 149 -5.89 -13.82 -3.45
CA PHE A 149 -6.12 -14.60 -4.66
C PHE A 149 -7.59 -14.54 -5.08
N VAL A 150 -8.50 -14.73 -4.13
CA VAL A 150 -9.95 -14.62 -4.37
C VAL A 150 -10.32 -13.24 -4.92
N GLN A 151 -9.80 -12.16 -4.32
CA GLN A 151 -10.05 -10.79 -4.79
C GLN A 151 -9.50 -10.54 -6.20
N ASP A 152 -8.29 -11.02 -6.52
CA ASP A 152 -7.69 -10.84 -7.85
C ASP A 152 -8.46 -11.62 -8.93
N VAL A 153 -8.81 -12.87 -8.63
CA VAL A 153 -9.67 -13.69 -9.49
C VAL A 153 -11.02 -12.99 -9.72
N LEU A 154 -11.67 -12.50 -8.67
CA LEU A 154 -12.95 -11.81 -8.77
C LEU A 154 -12.86 -10.57 -9.67
N LYS A 155 -11.77 -9.81 -9.56
CA LYS A 155 -11.52 -8.61 -10.38
C LYS A 155 -11.35 -8.95 -11.86
N LYS A 156 -10.72 -10.10 -12.17
CA LYS A 156 -10.52 -10.59 -13.53
C LYS A 156 -11.81 -11.16 -14.12
N VAL A 157 -12.55 -11.97 -13.35
CA VAL A 157 -13.87 -12.51 -13.72
C VAL A 157 -14.89 -11.40 -13.98
N GLY A 158 -14.90 -10.35 -13.15
CA GLY A 158 -15.77 -9.18 -13.35
C GLY A 158 -15.50 -8.38 -14.62
N LYS A 159 -14.31 -8.53 -15.22
CA LYS A 159 -13.94 -7.91 -16.51
C LYS A 159 -14.21 -8.83 -17.70
N VAL A 160 -13.98 -10.14 -17.52
CA VAL A 160 -14.05 -11.14 -18.59
C VAL A 160 -14.92 -12.31 -18.15
N ALA A 161 -16.17 -12.35 -18.63
CA ALA A 161 -17.12 -13.41 -18.30
C ALA A 161 -16.64 -14.82 -18.74
N ALA A 162 -15.73 -14.92 -19.72
CA ALA A 162 -15.14 -16.18 -20.13
C ALA A 162 -14.13 -16.75 -19.11
N ALA A 163 -13.61 -15.91 -18.21
CA ALA A 163 -12.67 -16.35 -17.17
C ALA A 163 -13.38 -17.04 -16.00
N GLY A 164 -14.69 -16.81 -15.82
CA GLY A 164 -15.46 -17.41 -14.74
C GLY A 164 -16.77 -16.69 -14.45
N THR A 165 -17.43 -17.11 -13.37
CA THR A 165 -18.65 -16.49 -12.85
C THR A 165 -18.74 -16.64 -11.33
N LEU A 166 -19.39 -15.69 -10.67
CA LEU A 166 -19.88 -15.90 -9.30
C LEU A 166 -21.03 -16.90 -9.33
N THR A 167 -21.02 -17.88 -8.44
CA THR A 167 -22.10 -18.86 -8.32
C THR A 167 -22.16 -19.42 -6.91
N MET A 168 -23.30 -20.04 -6.59
CA MET A 168 -23.41 -20.91 -5.43
C MET A 168 -22.81 -22.27 -5.76
N GLU A 169 -22.27 -22.93 -4.75
CA GLU A 169 -21.77 -24.29 -4.82
C GLU A 169 -22.89 -25.30 -5.09
N PHE A 170 -24.09 -25.03 -4.56
CA PHE A 170 -25.25 -25.87 -4.76
C PHE A 170 -25.64 -25.92 -6.25
N GLY A 171 -25.63 -27.11 -6.81
CA GLY A 171 -25.94 -27.35 -8.22
C GLY A 171 -24.72 -27.49 -9.14
N LEU A 172 -23.50 -27.38 -8.60
CA LEU A 172 -22.30 -27.74 -9.35
C LEU A 172 -22.14 -29.26 -9.42
N ASN A 173 -21.81 -29.76 -10.61
CA ASN A 173 -21.42 -31.16 -10.81
C ASN A 173 -19.99 -31.35 -10.32
N ILE A 174 -19.84 -31.54 -9.01
CA ILE A 174 -18.54 -31.71 -8.38
C ILE A 174 -17.94 -33.06 -8.80
N VAL A 175 -16.87 -33.02 -9.58
CA VAL A 175 -16.11 -34.21 -10.00
C VAL A 175 -15.14 -34.62 -8.92
N LYS A 176 -14.51 -33.62 -8.29
CA LYS A 176 -13.49 -33.85 -7.29
C LYS A 176 -13.43 -32.67 -6.34
N GLU A 177 -13.83 -32.89 -5.11
CA GLU A 177 -13.52 -31.94 -4.05
C GLU A 177 -12.06 -32.15 -3.62
N THR A 178 -11.30 -31.08 -3.66
CA THR A 178 -9.98 -31.01 -3.04
C THR A 178 -9.98 -29.85 -2.06
N GLU A 179 -8.98 -29.81 -1.18
CA GLU A 179 -8.79 -28.66 -0.29
C GLU A 179 -8.49 -27.36 -1.02
N TYR A 180 -7.87 -27.44 -2.20
CA TYR A 180 -7.44 -26.29 -2.99
C TYR A 180 -8.56 -25.70 -3.84
N GLY A 181 -9.69 -26.41 -3.92
CA GLY A 181 -10.82 -26.05 -4.75
C GLY A 181 -11.64 -27.26 -5.13
N ILE A 182 -12.85 -26.97 -5.58
CA ILE A 182 -13.80 -27.97 -6.05
C ILE A 182 -13.67 -28.04 -7.57
N PHE A 183 -13.20 -29.16 -8.11
CA PHE A 183 -13.16 -29.35 -9.56
C PHE A 183 -14.57 -29.71 -10.05
N VAL A 184 -15.03 -28.96 -11.03
CA VAL A 184 -16.38 -29.06 -11.57
C VAL A 184 -16.31 -29.68 -12.96
N ASP A 185 -17.25 -30.58 -13.25
CA ASP A 185 -17.38 -31.14 -14.59
C ASP A 185 -17.89 -30.05 -15.51
N SER A 186 -17.04 -29.58 -16.42
CA SER A 186 -17.43 -28.63 -17.45
C SER A 186 -18.10 -29.33 -18.64
N GLY A 187 -18.10 -30.67 -18.69
CA GLY A 187 -18.51 -31.45 -19.87
C GLY A 187 -17.54 -31.34 -21.05
N ASP A 188 -16.49 -30.52 -20.95
CA ASP A 188 -15.44 -30.34 -21.96
C ASP A 188 -14.04 -30.51 -21.34
N PRO A 189 -13.32 -31.61 -21.64
CA PRO A 189 -11.99 -31.87 -21.11
C PRO A 189 -10.95 -30.78 -21.42
N LYS A 190 -11.19 -29.95 -22.44
CA LYS A 190 -10.27 -28.85 -22.83
C LYS A 190 -10.44 -27.60 -21.95
N ARG A 191 -11.53 -27.55 -21.19
CA ARG A 191 -11.99 -26.40 -20.42
C ARG A 191 -12.19 -26.78 -18.95
N PRO A 192 -11.11 -27.18 -18.24
CA PRO A 192 -11.22 -27.55 -16.85
C PRO A 192 -11.69 -26.36 -16.00
N GLN A 193 -12.69 -26.60 -15.17
CA GLN A 193 -13.25 -25.61 -14.26
C GLN A 193 -12.96 -25.96 -12.81
N ALA A 194 -12.73 -24.94 -12.01
CA ALA A 194 -12.58 -25.05 -10.57
C ALA A 194 -13.46 -24.04 -9.87
N PHE A 195 -13.96 -24.38 -8.70
CA PHE A 195 -14.73 -23.50 -7.85
C PHE A 195 -13.94 -23.16 -6.59
N ILE A 196 -13.77 -21.86 -6.37
CA ILE A 196 -13.06 -21.28 -5.23
C ILE A 196 -14.10 -20.72 -4.27
N ARG A 197 -14.24 -21.35 -3.10
CA ARG A 197 -15.10 -20.87 -2.01
C ARG A 197 -14.57 -19.52 -1.49
N ILE A 198 -15.47 -18.54 -1.39
CA ILE A 198 -15.21 -17.24 -0.74
C ILE A 198 -15.45 -17.37 0.76
N ASP A 199 -16.56 -18.01 1.15
CA ASP A 199 -16.97 -18.19 2.53
C ASP A 199 -17.62 -19.57 2.76
N ASP A 200 -18.11 -19.79 3.98
CA ASP A 200 -18.79 -21.02 4.39
C ASP A 200 -20.27 -21.07 3.95
N SER A 201 -20.80 -20.02 3.32
CA SER A 201 -22.19 -19.99 2.84
C SER A 201 -22.39 -20.80 1.55
N GLY A 202 -21.30 -21.31 0.98
CA GLY A 202 -21.28 -21.93 -0.34
C GLY A 202 -21.22 -20.93 -1.48
N LEU A 203 -21.03 -19.63 -1.22
CA LEU A 203 -20.76 -18.64 -2.25
C LEU A 203 -19.30 -18.76 -2.70
N GLY A 204 -19.09 -18.72 -4.03
CA GLY A 204 -17.74 -18.78 -4.57
C GLY A 204 -17.66 -18.34 -6.02
N ILE A 205 -16.48 -18.57 -6.59
CA ILE A 205 -16.15 -18.20 -7.97
C ILE A 205 -15.86 -19.48 -8.73
N LEU A 206 -16.67 -19.77 -9.75
CA LEU A 206 -16.38 -20.79 -10.75
C LEU A 206 -15.44 -20.18 -11.78
N ILE A 207 -14.24 -20.74 -11.93
CA ILE A 207 -13.19 -20.25 -12.79
C ILE A 207 -12.83 -21.27 -13.87
N GLU A 208 -12.43 -20.75 -15.03
CA GLU A 208 -11.85 -21.51 -16.13
C GLU A 208 -10.32 -21.55 -15.94
N LEU A 209 -9.76 -22.72 -15.60
CA LEU A 209 -8.33 -22.84 -15.28
C LEU A 209 -7.41 -22.61 -16.48
N SER A 210 -7.92 -22.80 -17.71
CA SER A 210 -7.17 -22.56 -18.95
C SER A 210 -7.16 -21.09 -19.38
N HIS A 211 -7.92 -20.21 -18.71
CA HIS A 211 -8.01 -18.82 -19.12
C HIS A 211 -6.72 -18.04 -18.76
N PRO A 212 -6.11 -17.29 -19.70
CA PRO A 212 -4.83 -16.61 -19.46
C PRO A 212 -4.81 -15.70 -18.22
N ASP A 213 -5.89 -14.96 -17.96
CA ASP A 213 -5.97 -14.10 -16.78
C ASP A 213 -6.00 -14.88 -15.46
N ILE A 214 -6.61 -16.07 -15.45
CA ILE A 214 -6.66 -16.95 -14.27
C ILE A 214 -5.28 -17.55 -14.03
N ILE A 215 -4.59 -17.98 -15.09
CA ILE A 215 -3.19 -18.45 -15.01
C ILE A 215 -2.31 -17.36 -14.38
N LYS A 216 -2.41 -16.11 -14.86
CA LYS A 216 -1.71 -14.97 -14.25
C LYS A 216 -2.07 -14.76 -12.79
N ALA A 217 -3.35 -14.94 -12.41
CA ALA A 217 -3.78 -14.82 -11.02
C ALA A 217 -3.12 -15.88 -10.11
N VAL A 218 -2.99 -17.11 -10.62
CA VAL A 218 -2.31 -18.20 -9.93
C VAL A 218 -0.81 -17.90 -9.80
N GLU A 219 -0.16 -17.40 -10.84
CA GLU A 219 1.26 -16.98 -10.79
C GLU A 219 1.50 -15.91 -9.73
N THR A 220 0.68 -14.84 -9.72
CA THR A 220 0.74 -13.79 -8.70
C THR A 220 0.48 -14.35 -7.30
N TYR A 221 -0.48 -15.27 -7.15
CA TYR A 221 -0.75 -15.93 -5.87
C TYR A 221 0.47 -16.71 -5.35
N VAL A 222 1.14 -17.47 -6.22
CA VAL A 222 2.35 -18.21 -5.86
C VAL A 222 3.47 -17.26 -5.42
N GLN A 223 3.70 -16.18 -6.15
CA GLN A 223 4.71 -15.17 -5.78
C GLN A 223 4.38 -14.52 -4.43
N LYS A 224 3.12 -14.14 -4.19
CA LYS A 224 2.68 -13.59 -2.91
C LYS A 224 2.79 -14.57 -1.77
N LYS A 225 2.63 -15.87 -2.04
CA LYS A 225 2.84 -16.93 -1.05
C LYS A 225 4.30 -17.07 -0.66
N LEU A 226 5.22 -17.00 -1.64
CA LEU A 226 6.66 -17.06 -1.42
C LEU A 226 7.19 -15.88 -0.60
N PHE A 227 6.66 -14.67 -0.85
CA PHE A 227 7.07 -13.44 -0.16
C PHE A 227 6.05 -12.95 0.89
N ALA A 228 5.19 -13.84 1.39
CA ALA A 228 4.08 -13.48 2.26
C ALA A 228 4.53 -12.71 3.52
N GLU A 229 5.60 -13.17 4.16
CA GLU A 229 6.14 -12.52 5.36
C GLU A 229 6.69 -11.12 5.06
N ARG A 230 7.50 -10.98 4.00
CA ARG A 230 8.06 -9.68 3.58
C ARG A 230 6.95 -8.69 3.24
N ASN A 231 5.93 -9.13 2.50
CA ASN A 231 4.79 -8.30 2.13
C ASN A 231 3.98 -7.89 3.36
N ALA A 232 3.69 -8.83 4.26
CA ALA A 232 2.97 -8.54 5.50
C ALA A 232 3.71 -7.51 6.37
N GLN A 233 5.04 -7.63 6.47
CA GLN A 233 5.84 -6.64 7.19
C GLN A 233 5.80 -5.26 6.54
N SER A 234 5.99 -5.17 5.21
CA SER A 234 5.92 -3.89 4.47
C SER A 234 4.57 -3.19 4.68
N ILE A 235 3.46 -3.92 4.53
CA ILE A 235 2.11 -3.38 4.74
C ILE A 235 1.92 -2.91 6.19
N ALA A 236 2.37 -3.70 7.17
CA ALA A 236 2.26 -3.34 8.58
C ALA A 236 3.08 -2.09 8.93
N GLU A 237 4.26 -1.92 8.33
CA GLU A 237 5.11 -0.73 8.49
C GLU A 237 4.44 0.51 7.89
N ARG A 238 3.90 0.41 6.68
CA ARG A 238 3.08 1.47 6.07
C ARG A 238 1.88 1.81 6.93
N LEU A 239 1.14 0.82 7.41
CA LEU A 239 -0.05 1.03 8.23
C LEU A 239 0.29 1.82 9.48
N VAL A 240 1.31 1.42 10.23
CA VAL A 240 1.67 2.09 11.47
C VAL A 240 2.14 3.54 11.23
N MET A 241 2.90 3.78 10.15
CA MET A 241 3.29 5.14 9.74
C MET A 241 2.08 5.99 9.31
N SER A 242 1.14 5.41 8.57
CA SER A 242 -0.07 6.10 8.09
C SER A 242 -1.00 6.55 9.21
N LYS A 243 -0.94 5.90 10.38
CA LYS A 243 -1.72 6.25 11.56
C LYS A 243 -0.98 7.20 12.51
N HIS A 244 0.35 7.29 12.40
CA HIS A 244 1.14 8.18 13.25
C HIS A 244 0.92 9.66 12.86
N PRO A 245 0.63 10.58 13.80
CA PRO A 245 0.29 11.98 13.48
C PRO A 245 1.33 12.77 12.68
N ALA A 246 2.60 12.33 12.71
CA ALA A 246 3.67 12.95 11.92
C ALA A 246 3.59 12.67 10.41
N LEU A 247 2.94 11.56 10.01
CA LEU A 247 2.86 11.11 8.62
C LEU A 247 1.41 10.80 8.19
N SER A 248 0.42 10.88 9.08
CA SER A 248 -0.97 10.56 8.74
C SER A 248 -1.57 11.48 7.67
N ASN A 249 -1.07 12.71 7.56
CA ASN A 249 -1.49 13.67 6.53
C ASN A 249 -1.03 13.29 5.11
N ILE A 250 -0.12 12.32 4.96
CA ILE A 250 0.38 11.88 3.67
C ILE A 250 -0.15 10.50 3.28
N ALA A 251 -1.07 9.89 4.04
CA ALA A 251 -1.65 8.59 3.68
C ALA A 251 -2.35 8.64 2.31
N TYR A 252 -3.00 9.76 2.01
CA TYR A 252 -3.55 10.12 0.71
C TYR A 252 -3.02 11.48 0.31
N VAL A 253 -2.64 11.64 -0.95
CA VAL A 253 -2.05 12.88 -1.46
C VAL A 253 -2.75 13.36 -2.72
N GLU A 254 -2.78 14.67 -2.89
CA GLU A 254 -3.21 15.30 -4.13
C GLU A 254 -2.00 15.33 -5.08
N ALA A 255 -1.89 14.30 -5.93
CA ALA A 255 -0.83 14.22 -6.93
C ALA A 255 -1.27 14.86 -8.24
N THR A 256 -0.37 15.60 -8.88
CA THR A 256 -0.59 16.28 -10.15
C THR A 256 0.39 15.74 -11.20
N GLY A 257 -0.01 15.76 -12.48
CA GLY A 257 0.80 15.24 -13.58
C GLY A 257 0.08 14.22 -14.45
N PRO A 258 0.70 13.80 -15.56
CA PRO A 258 0.14 12.76 -16.42
C PRO A 258 0.12 11.40 -15.73
N ASP A 259 -0.67 10.47 -16.26
CA ASP A 259 -0.75 9.09 -15.75
C ASP A 259 0.62 8.43 -15.71
N LYS A 260 0.94 7.69 -14.63
CA LYS A 260 2.25 7.09 -14.34
C LYS A 260 3.40 8.09 -14.14
N ALA A 261 3.13 9.39 -14.12
CA ALA A 261 4.11 10.45 -13.90
C ALA A 261 3.59 11.49 -12.89
N LYS A 262 2.67 11.08 -12.02
CA LYS A 262 2.14 11.95 -10.99
C LYS A 262 3.19 12.24 -9.94
N VAL A 263 3.16 13.46 -9.44
CA VAL A 263 4.06 13.97 -8.39
C VAL A 263 3.23 14.70 -7.34
N ALA A 264 3.56 14.46 -6.07
CA ALA A 264 3.01 15.17 -4.93
C ALA A 264 4.14 15.78 -4.10
N LYS A 265 3.99 17.03 -3.67
CA LYS A 265 4.90 17.66 -2.69
C LYS A 265 4.19 17.76 -1.36
N VAL A 266 4.69 17.05 -0.36
CA VAL A 266 4.05 16.96 0.96
C VAL A 266 4.93 17.58 2.04
N PRO A 267 4.37 18.46 2.90
CA PRO A 267 5.09 18.95 4.05
C PRO A 267 5.17 17.85 5.11
N VAL A 268 6.37 17.65 5.66
CA VAL A 268 6.64 16.70 6.75
C VAL A 268 7.33 17.46 7.89
N VAL A 269 6.82 17.23 9.10
CA VAL A 269 7.42 17.74 10.33
C VAL A 269 7.94 16.55 11.11
N GLY A 270 9.23 16.55 11.39
CA GLY A 270 9.86 15.54 12.22
C GLY A 270 10.63 16.13 13.37
N PHE A 271 11.05 15.25 14.26
CA PHE A 271 11.85 15.60 15.42
C PHE A 271 13.01 14.63 15.53
N VAL A 272 14.22 15.18 15.67
CA VAL A 272 15.39 14.37 15.99
C VAL A 272 15.34 14.04 17.49
N HIS A 273 15.47 12.77 17.82
CA HIS A 273 15.48 12.26 19.17
C HIS A 273 16.73 11.42 19.45
N ASP A 274 17.19 11.42 20.70
CA ASP A 274 18.40 10.71 21.12
C ASP A 274 18.09 9.34 21.74
N PHE A 275 16.89 8.79 21.49
CA PHE A 275 16.54 7.46 22.00
C PHE A 275 17.46 6.39 21.42
N ASN A 276 18.04 5.57 22.30
CA ASN A 276 18.77 4.38 21.89
C ASN A 276 17.81 3.20 21.66
N GLN A 277 18.32 2.11 21.09
CA GLN A 277 17.52 0.92 20.77
C GLN A 277 16.86 0.31 22.02
N ASP A 278 17.55 0.27 23.16
CA ASP A 278 17.03 -0.31 24.40
C ASP A 278 15.86 0.51 24.96
N GLN A 279 15.95 1.84 24.94
CA GLN A 279 14.88 2.75 25.32
C GLN A 279 13.66 2.58 24.41
N LEU A 280 13.90 2.49 23.11
CA LEU A 280 12.84 2.25 22.12
C LEU A 280 12.12 0.91 22.36
N LEU A 281 12.86 -0.16 22.67
CA LEU A 281 12.30 -1.46 23.02
C LEU A 281 11.55 -1.44 24.34
N ASP A 282 12.03 -0.68 25.34
CA ASP A 282 11.33 -0.52 26.61
C ASP A 282 10.01 0.24 26.45
N ILE A 283 10.00 1.33 25.67
CA ILE A 283 8.77 2.06 25.32
C ILE A 283 7.78 1.15 24.61
N ALA A 284 8.24 0.34 23.66
CA ALA A 284 7.40 -0.63 22.97
C ALA A 284 6.78 -1.64 23.95
N LYS A 285 7.58 -2.22 24.86
CA LYS A 285 7.09 -3.15 25.89
C LYS A 285 6.06 -2.52 26.82
N GLN A 286 6.28 -1.29 27.26
CA GLN A 286 5.32 -0.55 28.10
C GLN A 286 4.00 -0.29 27.36
N ALA A 287 4.07 0.06 26.08
CA ALA A 287 2.89 0.26 25.24
C ALA A 287 2.07 -1.02 25.08
N GLU A 288 2.72 -2.18 24.93
CA GLU A 288 2.01 -3.46 24.83
C GLU A 288 1.28 -3.87 26.11
N GLN A 289 1.77 -3.43 27.27
CA GLN A 289 1.13 -3.70 28.56
C GLN A 289 -0.13 -2.85 28.80
N GLY A 290 -0.40 -1.86 27.94
CA GLY A 290 -1.54 -0.95 28.09
C GLY A 290 -1.43 0.03 29.25
N GLY A 291 -0.22 0.20 29.81
CA GLY A 291 0.06 1.13 30.91
C GLY A 291 0.29 2.56 30.46
N GLU A 292 0.31 3.49 31.42
CA GLU A 292 0.77 4.86 31.16
C GLU A 292 2.28 4.87 30.91
N ILE A 293 2.68 5.27 29.70
CA ILE A 293 4.08 5.34 29.31
C ILE A 293 4.64 6.69 29.70
N VAL A 294 5.66 6.71 30.55
CA VAL A 294 6.36 7.93 30.96
C VAL A 294 7.81 7.85 30.50
N VAL A 295 8.18 8.69 29.53
CA VAL A 295 9.53 8.74 28.96
C VAL A 295 10.13 10.10 29.29
N ASN A 296 11.25 10.12 30.00
CA ASN A 296 11.93 11.36 30.41
C ASN A 296 10.99 12.37 31.10
N GLY A 297 10.06 11.88 31.93
CA GLY A 297 9.07 12.71 32.64
C GLY A 297 7.92 13.24 31.78
N GLN A 298 7.81 12.84 30.51
CA GLN A 298 6.69 13.17 29.63
C GLN A 298 5.79 11.95 29.42
N LYS A 299 4.48 12.16 29.43
CA LYS A 299 3.49 11.14 29.11
C LYS A 299 3.44 10.93 27.60
N ALA A 300 3.63 9.69 27.14
CA ALA A 300 3.48 9.36 25.74
C ALA A 300 2.01 9.07 25.42
N GLN A 301 1.57 9.44 24.23
CA GLN A 301 0.25 9.10 23.71
C GLN A 301 0.32 7.76 22.97
N VAL A 302 -0.56 6.82 23.31
CA VAL A 302 -0.66 5.53 22.59
C VAL A 302 -1.85 5.58 21.63
N ILE A 303 -1.61 5.23 20.38
CA ILE A 303 -2.62 5.10 19.33
C ILE A 303 -2.59 3.66 18.85
N ASP A 304 -3.55 2.85 19.27
CA ASP A 304 -3.70 1.49 18.76
C ASP A 304 -4.67 1.48 17.58
N ALA A 305 -4.18 1.04 16.42
CA ALA A 305 -5.00 0.85 15.22
C ALA A 305 -5.79 -0.47 15.27
N GLY A 306 -5.53 -1.33 16.26
CA GLY A 306 -6.19 -2.62 16.43
C GLY A 306 -5.73 -3.67 15.41
N VAL A 307 -6.53 -4.74 15.29
CA VAL A 307 -6.36 -5.77 14.26
C VAL A 307 -6.98 -5.27 12.96
N ILE A 308 -6.15 -5.15 11.93
CA ILE A 308 -6.54 -4.73 10.59
C ILE A 308 -6.28 -5.91 9.65
N GLU A 309 -7.30 -6.28 8.87
CA GLU A 309 -7.10 -7.15 7.72
C GLU A 309 -6.63 -6.28 6.54
N ALA A 310 -5.55 -6.68 5.88
CA ALA A 310 -4.99 -5.81 4.84
C ALA A 310 -5.95 -5.72 3.65
N SER A 311 -6.30 -4.49 3.30
CA SER A 311 -7.28 -4.22 2.25
C SER A 311 -6.68 -4.42 0.86
N ALA A 312 -7.55 -4.59 -0.15
CA ALA A 312 -7.10 -4.68 -1.55
C ALA A 312 -6.31 -3.44 -2.00
N GLU A 313 -6.65 -2.26 -1.46
CA GLU A 313 -5.96 -0.99 -1.75
C GLU A 313 -4.54 -0.99 -1.18
N GLU A 314 -4.36 -1.48 0.04
CA GLU A 314 -3.05 -1.59 0.69
C GLU A 314 -2.12 -2.49 -0.10
N MET A 315 -2.65 -3.61 -0.61
CA MET A 315 -1.89 -4.51 -1.47
C MET A 315 -1.49 -3.88 -2.79
N MET A 316 -2.37 -3.08 -3.39
CA MET A 316 -2.07 -2.39 -4.65
C MET A 316 -1.00 -1.32 -4.45
N ALA A 317 -0.99 -0.67 -3.28
CA ALA A 317 0.05 0.28 -2.92
C ALA A 317 1.41 -0.38 -2.65
N GLU A 318 1.44 -1.68 -2.34
CA GLU A 318 2.66 -2.44 -2.03
C GLU A 318 3.12 -3.36 -3.17
N ARG A 319 2.61 -3.19 -4.39
CA ARG A 319 3.09 -3.94 -5.54
C ARG A 319 4.58 -3.63 -5.79
N ASP A 320 5.42 -4.65 -5.79
CA ASP A 320 6.85 -4.51 -6.10
C ASP A 320 7.03 -4.19 -7.59
N ASP A 321 8.09 -3.45 -7.93
CA ASP A 321 8.34 -2.98 -9.30
C ASP A 321 8.47 -4.17 -10.29
N GLU A 322 8.92 -5.34 -9.80
CA GLU A 322 9.00 -6.59 -10.57
C GLU A 322 7.62 -7.10 -11.03
N GLU A 323 6.57 -6.98 -10.21
CA GLU A 323 5.19 -7.37 -10.60
C GLU A 323 4.67 -6.47 -11.73
N VAL A 324 5.00 -5.17 -11.70
CA VAL A 324 4.56 -4.18 -12.70
C VAL A 324 5.25 -4.41 -14.04
N VAL A 325 6.55 -4.74 -14.03
CA VAL A 325 7.33 -5.03 -15.25
C VAL A 325 6.85 -6.32 -15.91
N HIS A 326 6.54 -7.36 -15.13
CA HIS A 326 5.97 -8.61 -15.66
C HIS A 326 4.58 -8.40 -16.28
N GLU A 327 3.68 -7.61 -15.65
CA GLU A 327 2.38 -7.30 -16.25
C GLU A 327 2.53 -6.51 -17.57
N ALA A 328 3.43 -5.53 -17.64
CA ALA A 328 3.63 -4.71 -18.84
C ALA A 328 4.20 -5.51 -20.03
N GLN A 329 5.17 -6.40 -19.79
CA GLN A 329 5.78 -7.21 -20.86
C GLN A 329 4.81 -8.25 -21.45
N VAL A 330 3.91 -8.80 -20.64
CA VAL A 330 2.97 -9.84 -21.11
C VAL A 330 1.83 -9.24 -21.92
N VAL A 331 1.39 -8.02 -21.62
CA VAL A 331 0.36 -7.31 -22.41
C VAL A 331 0.86 -7.07 -23.83
N ASP A 332 2.13 -6.66 -23.97
CA ASP A 332 2.76 -6.40 -25.27
C ASP A 332 2.96 -7.69 -26.10
N ALA A 333 3.25 -8.81 -25.43
CA ALA A 333 3.42 -10.11 -26.09
C ALA A 333 2.10 -10.75 -26.58
N THR A 334 0.95 -10.36 -26.01
CA THR A 334 -0.37 -10.88 -26.43
C THR A 334 -1.01 -10.13 -27.60
N VAL A 335 -0.44 -9.01 -28.03
CA VAL A 335 -0.87 -8.32 -29.26
C VAL A 335 -0.06 -8.88 -30.44
N THR A 336 -0.36 -10.12 -30.85
CA THR A 336 0.03 -10.54 -32.20
C THR A 336 -0.67 -9.62 -33.20
N PRO A 337 0.06 -8.89 -34.07
CA PRO A 337 -0.56 -8.13 -35.14
C PRO A 337 -1.37 -9.12 -35.98
N VAL A 338 -2.66 -8.82 -36.16
CA VAL A 338 -3.51 -9.56 -37.11
C VAL A 338 -2.79 -9.48 -38.46
N PRO A 339 -2.38 -10.61 -39.07
CA PRO A 339 -1.76 -10.57 -40.37
C PRO A 339 -2.75 -9.93 -41.34
N ASP A 340 -2.30 -8.87 -42.02
CA ASP A 340 -3.09 -8.11 -42.98
C ASP A 340 -3.90 -9.05 -43.86
N ALA A 341 -5.22 -8.93 -43.77
CA ALA A 341 -6.14 -9.67 -44.60
C ALA A 341 -5.80 -9.39 -46.07
N GLN A 342 -5.30 -10.42 -46.77
CA GLN A 342 -5.03 -10.30 -48.19
C GLN A 342 -6.33 -9.93 -48.92
N PRO A 343 -6.29 -8.99 -49.89
CA PRO A 343 -7.48 -8.56 -50.61
C PRO A 343 -8.07 -9.74 -51.38
N VAL A 344 -9.32 -10.05 -51.07
CA VAL A 344 -10.12 -11.09 -51.75
C VAL A 344 -10.19 -10.74 -53.24
N LYS A 345 -9.63 -11.62 -54.08
CA LYS A 345 -9.73 -11.48 -55.54
C LYS A 345 -11.21 -11.56 -55.98
N PRO A 346 -11.68 -10.68 -56.86
CA PRO A 346 -13.06 -10.71 -57.34
C PRO A 346 -13.31 -11.99 -58.15
N VAL A 347 -14.39 -12.69 -57.79
CA VAL A 347 -14.88 -13.88 -58.49
C VAL A 347 -15.28 -13.50 -59.91
N THR A 348 -14.58 -14.07 -60.89
CA THR A 348 -14.86 -13.88 -62.31
C THR A 348 -16.13 -14.64 -62.68
N GLN A 349 -17.15 -13.93 -63.18
CA GLN A 349 -18.41 -14.52 -63.64
C GLN A 349 -18.17 -15.43 -64.85
N PHE A 350 -18.67 -16.66 -64.78
CA PHE A 350 -18.73 -17.59 -65.90
C PHE A 350 -19.76 -17.11 -66.94
N SER A 351 -19.31 -16.89 -68.18
CA SER A 351 -20.16 -16.63 -69.32
C SER A 351 -20.88 -17.90 -69.76
N THR A 352 -22.21 -17.83 -69.87
CA THR A 352 -23.05 -18.79 -70.58
C THR A 352 -22.72 -18.78 -72.08
N GLY A 353 -22.04 -19.82 -72.56
CA GLY A 353 -21.95 -20.16 -73.97
C GLY A 353 -22.96 -21.25 -74.31
N GLY A 354 -23.94 -20.91 -75.14
CA GLY A 354 -24.92 -21.85 -75.68
C GLY A 354 -24.33 -22.76 -76.77
N GLY A 355 -25.00 -23.90 -76.98
CA GLY A 355 -24.79 -24.78 -78.11
C GLY A 355 -26.05 -25.60 -78.37
N LEU A 356 -26.68 -25.35 -79.53
CA LEU A 356 -27.83 -26.06 -80.10
C LEU A 356 -27.58 -27.57 -80.25
N TRP A 357 -28.62 -28.39 -80.06
CA TRP A 357 -29.29 -29.22 -81.09
C TRP A 357 -30.69 -29.61 -80.61
#